data_AF-A0A8S2VZX6-F1
#
_entry.id   AF-A0A8S2VZX6-F1
#
_cell.length_a   1.000
_cell.length_b   1.000
_cell.length_c   1.000
_cell.angle_alpha   90.00
_cell.angle_beta   90.00
_cell.angle_gamma   90.00
#
_symmetry.space_group_name_H-M   'P 1'
#
loop_
_entity.id
_entity.type
_entity.pdbx_description
1 polymer ?
#
loop_
_entity_poly.entity_id
_entity_poly.type
_entity_poly.pdbx_seq_one_letter_code
_entity_poly.pdbx_strand_id
1 'polypeptide(L)'
;HIHNVSICTTKVASLDAIDELDSTGIVILSGQCAKEDVLLSLQKNNQVHSVHIFCINETNYKYLSSTYSKLSMGGIHTTYESLFQAIKMTIHTLIYQLTTFSLFNQTEKSARDLTNETLPNLLWHQLFRDYLMKTTKTEESKQEMLEKCRLIYKNDSRELTKIDEFERTYESSKAIMWYTKDTFLFRLINRALRTEDLEGLYSFRYYLIDLCTWLKAEYDKFKDNLPGTIFTFYRGQKLSQHEIDKLKNNSVGQLISANGFLSTSWSPDVAKMFATNVIYEIEIDTQFDELAIFADISRYSTKPGEEEVLFDLGTTFKIMNVYYIKTQQDNLNKRTNTDQSFGMLLIELAQYCKAIDYFQKQQQQNKTHFILYGLSMAYLGADQLDLALTTGWQAYHMWKEKQMIDNFQFGCNVINLLSVIYQKQDNF
;
A
#
# COMPACT_ATOMS: atom_id res chain seq x y z
N HIS A 1 -15.78 -5.59 -3.95
CA HIS A 1 -16.84 -6.38 -3.32
C HIS A 1 -16.19 -7.29 -2.31
N ILE A 2 -16.70 -7.32 -1.07
CA ILE A 2 -16.47 -8.49 -0.22
C ILE A 2 -17.40 -9.55 -0.82
N HIS A 3 -16.83 -10.46 -1.62
CA HIS A 3 -17.63 -11.41 -2.39
C HIS A 3 -18.38 -12.39 -1.50
N ASN A 4 -17.84 -12.67 -0.31
CA ASN A 4 -18.47 -13.47 0.74
C ASN A 4 -17.95 -13.01 2.11
N VAL A 5 -18.84 -12.91 3.10
CA VAL A 5 -18.46 -12.77 4.52
C VAL A 5 -18.76 -14.11 5.18
N SER A 6 -17.72 -14.87 5.51
CA SER A 6 -17.85 -16.10 6.28
C SER A 6 -17.62 -15.79 7.75
N ILE A 7 -18.61 -16.11 8.59
CA ILE A 7 -18.49 -16.00 10.05
C ILE A 7 -18.29 -17.40 10.60
N CYS A 8 -17.09 -17.65 11.10
CA CYS A 8 -16.74 -18.94 11.69
C CYS A 8 -16.69 -18.82 13.22
N THR A 9 -17.40 -19.69 13.92
CA THR A 9 -17.45 -19.72 15.39
C THR A 9 -16.59 -20.82 16.00
N THR A 10 -16.06 -21.72 15.17
CA THR A 10 -15.18 -22.82 15.60
C THR A 10 -13.84 -22.75 14.86
N LYS A 11 -12.80 -23.31 15.49
CA LYS A 11 -11.47 -23.41 14.89
C LYS A 11 -11.50 -24.18 13.56
N VAL A 12 -12.21 -25.31 13.52
CA VAL A 12 -12.30 -26.16 12.33
C VAL A 12 -12.96 -25.40 11.18
N ALA A 13 -14.14 -24.83 11.42
CA ALA A 13 -14.83 -24.03 10.40
C ALA A 13 -14.02 -22.80 9.94
N SER A 14 -13.16 -22.24 10.81
CA SER A 14 -12.28 -21.15 10.44
C SER A 14 -11.19 -21.61 9.47
N LEU A 15 -10.58 -22.77 9.72
CA LEU A 15 -9.55 -23.33 8.85
C LEU A 15 -10.13 -23.79 7.51
N ASP A 16 -11.28 -24.47 7.53
CA ASP A 16 -11.98 -24.89 6.30
C ASP A 16 -12.32 -23.67 5.43
N ALA A 17 -12.87 -22.61 6.02
CA ALA A 17 -13.19 -21.37 5.29
C ALA A 17 -11.96 -20.63 4.75
N ILE A 18 -10.77 -20.80 5.37
CA ILE A 18 -9.50 -20.26 4.87
C ILE A 18 -9.03 -21.07 3.66
N ASP A 19 -9.14 -22.40 3.74
CA ASP A 19 -8.71 -23.32 2.68
C ASP A 19 -9.65 -23.26 1.45
N GLU A 20 -10.92 -22.90 1.66
CA GLU A 20 -11.93 -22.66 0.61
C GLU A 20 -11.89 -21.25 0.00
N LEU A 21 -10.90 -20.41 0.35
CA LEU A 21 -10.77 -19.11 -0.30
C LEU A 21 -10.46 -19.29 -1.79
N ASP A 22 -11.34 -18.83 -2.67
CA ASP A 22 -11.07 -18.81 -4.11
C ASP A 22 -10.31 -17.55 -4.55
N SER A 23 -10.24 -16.53 -3.68
CA SER A 23 -9.69 -15.21 -3.97
C SER A 23 -9.04 -14.57 -2.74
N THR A 24 -8.38 -13.43 -2.94
CA THR A 24 -7.68 -12.72 -1.86
C THR A 24 -8.63 -12.32 -0.71
N GLY A 25 -8.34 -12.81 0.50
CA GLY A 25 -9.16 -12.63 1.70
C GLY A 25 -8.51 -11.75 2.78
N ILE A 26 -9.34 -11.03 3.55
CA ILE A 26 -8.96 -10.34 4.78
C ILE A 26 -9.54 -11.14 5.95
N VAL A 27 -8.72 -11.52 6.92
CA VAL A 27 -9.15 -12.34 8.07
C VAL A 27 -9.24 -11.48 9.32
N ILE A 28 -10.35 -11.61 10.06
CA ILE A 28 -10.54 -10.97 11.36
C ILE A 28 -10.60 -12.07 12.42
N LEU A 29 -9.66 -12.05 13.35
CA LEU A 29 -9.59 -13.00 14.46
C LEU A 29 -10.01 -12.32 15.75
N SER A 30 -10.85 -13.01 16.55
CA SER A 30 -10.91 -12.71 17.97
C SER A 30 -9.56 -13.02 18.61
N GLY A 31 -9.12 -12.21 19.59
CA GLY A 31 -7.86 -12.45 20.29
C GLY A 31 -7.72 -13.88 20.84
N GLN A 32 -8.80 -14.49 21.32
CA GLN A 32 -8.77 -15.87 21.83
C GLN A 32 -8.51 -16.92 20.74
N CYS A 33 -8.75 -16.57 19.47
CA CYS A 33 -8.55 -17.41 18.30
C CYS A 33 -7.16 -17.22 17.67
N ALA A 34 -6.39 -16.21 18.09
CA ALA A 34 -5.02 -15.96 17.61
C ALA A 34 -4.01 -16.93 18.26
N LYS A 35 -4.25 -18.23 18.08
CA LYS A 35 -3.37 -19.30 18.53
C LYS A 35 -2.34 -19.63 17.46
N GLU A 36 -1.20 -20.16 17.90
CA GLU A 36 -0.05 -20.45 17.03
C GLU A 36 -0.40 -21.32 15.83
N ASP A 37 -1.20 -22.37 16.02
CA ASP A 37 -1.63 -23.28 14.96
C ASP A 37 -2.47 -22.58 13.88
N VAL A 38 -3.41 -21.71 14.27
CA VAL A 38 -4.22 -20.91 13.34
C VAL A 38 -3.35 -19.91 12.57
N LEU A 39 -2.44 -19.23 13.26
CA LEU A 39 -1.53 -18.25 12.65
C LEU A 39 -0.55 -18.90 11.67
N LEU A 40 -0.05 -20.10 11.99
CA LEU A 40 0.79 -20.88 11.08
C LEU A 40 0.04 -21.32 9.82
N SER A 41 -1.24 -21.71 9.94
CA SER A 41 -2.07 -22.03 8.76
C SER A 41 -2.32 -20.79 7.89
N LEU A 42 -2.65 -19.65 8.51
CA LEU A 42 -2.83 -18.38 7.80
C LEU A 42 -1.56 -17.95 7.07
N GLN A 43 -0.39 -18.15 7.68
CA GLN A 43 0.89 -17.81 7.07
C GLN A 43 1.23 -18.68 5.84
N LYS A 44 0.68 -19.89 5.76
CA LYS A 44 0.88 -20.80 4.62
C LYS A 44 -0.07 -20.50 3.46
N ASN A 45 -1.18 -19.82 3.71
CA ASN A 45 -2.19 -19.54 2.69
C ASN A 45 -1.87 -18.23 1.96
N ASN A 46 -1.52 -18.34 0.67
CA ASN A 46 -1.14 -17.20 -0.16
C ASN A 46 -2.30 -16.26 -0.52
N GLN A 47 -3.55 -16.68 -0.31
CA GLN A 47 -4.74 -15.86 -0.57
C GLN A 47 -5.07 -14.95 0.62
N VAL A 48 -4.49 -15.20 1.81
CA VAL A 48 -4.68 -14.31 2.96
C VAL A 48 -3.84 -13.04 2.76
N HIS A 49 -4.49 -11.90 2.52
CA HIS A 49 -3.81 -10.63 2.34
C HIS A 49 -3.40 -9.99 3.66
N SER A 50 -4.30 -9.97 4.65
CA SER A 50 -4.02 -9.41 5.96
C SER A 50 -4.84 -10.07 7.05
N VAL A 51 -4.28 -10.04 8.27
CA VAL A 51 -4.93 -10.56 9.48
C VAL A 51 -5.08 -9.44 10.50
N HIS A 52 -6.32 -9.15 10.90
CA HIS A 52 -6.65 -8.19 11.94
C HIS A 52 -7.07 -8.94 13.20
N ILE A 53 -6.53 -8.55 14.37
CA ILE A 53 -6.93 -9.14 15.66
C ILE A 53 -7.82 -8.15 16.39
N PHE A 54 -9.02 -8.58 16.76
CA PHE A 54 -9.93 -7.82 17.61
C PHE A 54 -9.92 -8.39 19.03
N CYS A 55 -9.45 -7.61 19.99
CA CYS A 55 -9.30 -8.06 21.38
C CYS A 55 -9.38 -6.91 22.38
N ILE A 56 -9.78 -7.19 23.61
CA ILE A 56 -9.89 -6.15 24.65
C ILE A 56 -8.49 -5.68 25.11
N ASN A 57 -7.52 -6.60 25.17
CA ASN A 57 -6.19 -6.31 25.68
C ASN A 57 -5.12 -6.51 24.59
N GLU A 58 -4.71 -5.41 23.96
CA GLU A 58 -3.75 -5.38 22.87
C GLU A 58 -2.37 -5.95 23.28
N THR A 59 -1.93 -5.70 24.51
CA THR A 59 -0.56 -6.05 24.96
C THR A 59 -0.32 -7.56 24.91
N ASN A 60 -1.37 -8.35 25.09
CA ASN A 60 -1.30 -9.81 25.03
C ASN A 60 -0.99 -10.35 23.64
N TYR A 61 -1.08 -9.53 22.59
CA TYR A 61 -0.95 -9.96 21.20
C TYR A 61 0.10 -9.17 20.42
N LYS A 62 0.68 -8.10 20.99
CA LYS A 62 1.71 -7.27 20.33
C LYS A 62 2.91 -8.08 19.84
N TYR A 63 3.29 -9.13 20.56
CA TYR A 63 4.41 -10.00 20.19
C TYR A 63 4.18 -10.72 18.84
N LEU A 64 2.92 -10.98 18.46
CA LEU A 64 2.58 -11.73 17.25
C LEU A 64 3.12 -11.09 15.97
N SER A 65 3.13 -9.76 15.89
CA SER A 65 3.69 -9.04 14.73
C SER A 65 5.19 -9.29 14.55
N SER A 66 5.92 -9.49 15.65
CA SER A 66 7.35 -9.83 15.61
C SER A 66 7.58 -11.33 15.33
N THR A 67 6.75 -12.19 15.89
CA THR A 67 6.87 -13.66 15.77
C THR A 67 6.47 -14.16 14.39
N TYR A 68 5.42 -13.59 13.79
CA TYR A 68 4.88 -14.00 12.49
C TYR A 68 5.14 -12.93 11.42
N SER A 69 6.40 -12.53 11.25
CA SER A 69 6.80 -11.45 10.33
C SER A 69 6.46 -11.69 8.85
N LYS A 70 6.20 -12.96 8.46
CA LYS A 70 5.73 -13.33 7.12
C LYS A 70 4.22 -13.13 6.92
N LEU A 71 3.47 -13.04 8.01
CA LEU A 71 2.03 -12.79 7.99
C LEU A 71 1.81 -11.27 7.99
N SER A 72 1.05 -10.77 7.02
CA SER A 72 0.74 -9.34 6.93
C SER A 72 -0.26 -8.94 8.03
N MET A 73 0.23 -8.55 9.19
CA MET A 73 -0.62 -8.10 10.30
C MET A 73 -1.25 -6.75 9.96
N GLY A 74 -2.58 -6.73 9.83
CA GLY A 74 -3.36 -5.52 9.57
C GLY A 74 -3.60 -4.67 10.81
N GLY A 75 -3.24 -5.18 11.99
CA GLY A 75 -3.30 -4.48 13.27
C GLY A 75 -3.97 -5.28 14.38
N ILE A 76 -3.80 -4.81 15.61
CA ILE A 76 -4.51 -5.30 16.80
C ILE A 76 -5.41 -4.15 17.26
N HIS A 77 -6.69 -4.43 17.42
CA HIS A 77 -7.72 -3.42 17.58
C HIS A 77 -8.55 -3.70 18.84
N THR A 78 -8.65 -2.70 19.71
CA THR A 78 -9.45 -2.76 20.95
C THR A 78 -10.83 -2.14 20.83
N THR A 79 -11.08 -1.44 19.73
CA THR A 79 -12.33 -0.70 19.44
C THR A 79 -12.82 -1.04 18.03
N TYR A 80 -14.14 -1.00 17.82
CA TYR A 80 -14.72 -1.21 16.49
C TYR A 80 -14.27 -0.15 15.49
N GLU A 81 -14.09 1.09 15.93
CA GLU A 81 -13.69 2.22 15.09
C GLU A 81 -12.29 1.98 14.49
N SER A 82 -11.32 1.63 15.33
CA SER A 82 -9.95 1.29 14.89
C SER A 82 -9.94 0.11 13.90
N LEU A 83 -10.68 -0.96 14.22
CA LEU A 83 -10.78 -2.12 13.33
C LEU A 83 -11.41 -1.75 11.98
N PHE A 84 -12.52 -1.02 12.02
CA PHE A 84 -13.25 -0.62 10.82
C PHE A 84 -12.43 0.30 9.93
N GLN A 85 -11.71 1.27 10.50
CA GLN A 85 -10.82 2.15 9.75
C GLN A 85 -9.66 1.38 9.12
N ALA A 86 -9.04 0.45 9.85
CA ALA A 86 -7.96 -0.37 9.31
C ALA A 86 -8.43 -1.26 8.16
N ILE A 87 -9.57 -1.95 8.31
CA ILE A 87 -10.15 -2.76 7.23
C ILE A 87 -10.52 -1.87 6.04
N LYS A 88 -11.11 -0.70 6.28
CA LYS A 88 -11.47 0.25 5.22
C LYS A 88 -10.23 0.70 4.43
N MET A 89 -9.15 1.05 5.12
CA MET A 89 -7.87 1.40 4.50
C MET A 89 -7.26 0.23 3.73
N THR A 90 -7.29 -0.99 4.29
CA THR A 90 -6.82 -2.20 3.61
C THR A 90 -7.61 -2.46 2.33
N ILE A 91 -8.95 -2.40 2.39
CA ILE A 91 -9.81 -2.57 1.22
C ILE A 91 -9.55 -1.48 0.18
N HIS A 92 -9.41 -0.23 0.62
CA HIS A 92 -9.09 0.89 -0.26
C HIS A 92 -7.75 0.65 -0.96
N THR A 93 -6.71 0.33 -0.21
CA THR A 93 -5.37 0.01 -0.72
C THR A 93 -5.40 -1.16 -1.70
N LEU A 94 -6.10 -2.24 -1.36
CA LEU A 94 -6.29 -3.40 -2.24
C LEU A 94 -6.97 -3.01 -3.55
N ILE A 95 -8.04 -2.21 -3.49
CA ILE A 95 -8.74 -1.76 -4.70
C ILE A 95 -7.81 -0.93 -5.59
N TYR A 96 -7.03 -0.02 -5.01
CA TYR A 96 -6.07 0.79 -5.75
C TYR A 96 -4.86 -0.01 -6.25
N GLN A 97 -4.45 -1.09 -5.57
CA GLN A 97 -3.33 -1.93 -5.99
C GLN A 97 -3.72 -2.95 -7.07
N LEU A 98 -4.98 -3.38 -7.09
CA LEU A 98 -5.50 -4.33 -8.08
C LEU A 98 -5.78 -3.70 -9.45
N THR A 99 -5.65 -2.38 -9.62
CA THR A 99 -5.85 -1.67 -10.91
C THR A 99 -4.57 -1.51 -11.74
N THR A 100 -3.46 -2.12 -11.32
CA THR A 100 -2.15 -1.54 -11.65
C THR A 100 -1.63 -1.84 -13.06
N PHE A 101 -1.13 -3.03 -13.38
CA PHE A 101 -0.57 -3.27 -14.73
C PHE A 101 -0.73 -4.71 -15.20
N SER A 102 -0.95 -4.91 -16.50
CA SER A 102 -0.76 -6.19 -17.19
C SER A 102 0.63 -6.25 -17.85
N LEU A 103 1.37 -7.35 -17.64
CA LEU A 103 2.75 -7.56 -18.12
C LEU A 103 2.78 -8.42 -19.39
N PHE A 104 3.54 -7.99 -20.41
CA PHE A 104 3.58 -8.62 -21.73
C PHE A 104 4.93 -9.31 -22.03
N ASN A 105 4.90 -10.59 -22.42
CA ASN A 105 6.10 -11.32 -22.84
C ASN A 105 6.25 -11.40 -24.37
N GLN A 106 7.30 -10.80 -24.96
CA GLN A 106 7.65 -10.92 -26.40
C GLN A 106 8.42 -12.19 -26.77
N THR A 107 8.57 -13.16 -25.89
CA THR A 107 9.44 -14.32 -26.17
C THR A 107 8.88 -15.33 -27.17
N GLU A 108 7.71 -15.09 -27.77
CA GLU A 108 7.25 -15.86 -28.93
C GLU A 108 7.74 -15.22 -30.23
N LYS A 109 8.74 -15.86 -30.81
CA LYS A 109 9.38 -15.50 -32.07
C LYS A 109 8.37 -15.41 -33.21
N SER A 110 8.58 -14.36 -34.00
CA SER A 110 8.35 -14.26 -35.45
C SER A 110 6.92 -14.46 -35.99
N ALA A 111 6.45 -13.39 -36.63
CA ALA A 111 5.46 -13.38 -37.72
C ALA A 111 4.07 -13.93 -37.39
N ARG A 112 3.14 -12.98 -37.17
CA ARG A 112 1.70 -13.13 -37.43
C ARG A 112 1.05 -14.37 -36.82
N ASP A 113 0.77 -14.28 -35.53
CA ASP A 113 -0.40 -14.95 -35.00
C ASP A 113 -1.26 -13.94 -34.22
N LEU A 114 -2.30 -13.43 -34.88
CA LEU A 114 -3.28 -12.52 -34.28
C LEU A 114 -4.28 -13.28 -33.39
N THR A 115 -4.11 -14.60 -33.24
CA THR A 115 -4.98 -15.46 -32.42
C THR A 115 -4.45 -15.71 -31.00
N ASN A 116 -3.18 -15.38 -30.72
CA ASN A 116 -2.62 -15.45 -29.36
C ASN A 116 -2.90 -14.17 -28.59
N GLU A 117 -4.04 -14.12 -27.90
CA GLU A 117 -4.49 -13.39 -26.66
C GLU A 117 -3.81 -12.09 -26.16
N THR A 118 -2.78 -11.53 -26.80
CA THR A 118 -1.86 -10.56 -26.20
C THR A 118 -2.01 -9.15 -26.77
N LEU A 119 -2.27 -9.00 -28.07
CA LEU A 119 -2.56 -7.71 -28.70
C LEU A 119 -4.00 -7.22 -28.43
N PRO A 120 -5.04 -8.08 -28.47
CA PRO A 120 -6.41 -7.69 -28.11
C PRO A 120 -6.50 -7.16 -26.66
N ASN A 121 -5.78 -7.77 -25.72
CA ASN A 121 -5.79 -7.38 -24.31
C ASN A 121 -5.16 -5.99 -24.07
N LEU A 122 -4.17 -5.59 -24.87
CA LEU A 122 -3.57 -4.26 -24.78
C LEU A 122 -4.45 -3.18 -25.41
N LEU A 123 -5.08 -3.51 -26.54
CA LEU A 123 -5.83 -2.55 -27.33
C LEU A 123 -7.26 -2.36 -26.84
N TRP A 124 -7.85 -3.30 -26.08
CA TRP A 124 -9.27 -3.19 -25.76
C TRP A 124 -9.59 -1.95 -24.94
N HIS A 125 -8.73 -1.53 -24.00
CA HIS A 125 -8.95 -0.31 -23.23
C HIS A 125 -8.93 0.93 -24.15
N GLN A 126 -8.04 0.95 -25.15
CA GLN A 126 -7.95 2.02 -26.14
C GLN A 126 -9.17 2.01 -27.07
N LEU A 127 -9.58 0.84 -27.56
CA LEU A 127 -10.77 0.66 -28.40
C LEU A 127 -12.05 1.02 -27.65
N PHE A 128 -12.15 0.65 -26.38
CA PHE A 128 -13.27 0.97 -25.51
C PHE A 128 -13.32 2.47 -25.24
N ARG A 129 -12.17 3.10 -24.98
CA ARG A 129 -12.06 4.56 -24.85
C ARG A 129 -12.49 5.26 -26.14
N ASP A 130 -12.06 4.79 -27.30
CA ASP A 130 -12.50 5.32 -28.60
C ASP A 130 -14.00 5.14 -28.86
N TYR A 131 -14.55 3.99 -28.42
CA TYR A 131 -15.99 3.73 -28.47
C TYR A 131 -16.76 4.72 -27.59
N LEU A 132 -16.33 4.94 -26.34
CA LEU A 132 -16.94 5.91 -25.44
C LEU A 132 -16.97 7.31 -26.07
N MET A 133 -15.86 7.75 -26.65
CA MET A 133 -15.75 9.10 -27.21
C MET A 133 -16.55 9.31 -28.50
N LYS A 134 -17.00 8.23 -29.16
CA LYS A 134 -17.93 8.27 -30.30
C LYS A 134 -19.39 8.08 -29.89
N THR A 135 -19.63 7.69 -28.65
CA THR A 135 -20.96 7.38 -28.12
C THR A 135 -21.63 8.64 -27.59
N THR A 136 -22.93 8.78 -27.84
CA THR A 136 -23.74 9.88 -27.30
C THR A 136 -24.26 9.53 -25.91
N LYS A 137 -24.10 10.45 -24.96
CA LYS A 137 -24.69 10.35 -23.63
C LYS A 137 -26.20 10.60 -23.70
N THR A 138 -27.01 9.70 -23.15
CA THR A 138 -28.47 9.85 -23.10
C THR A 138 -29.01 9.62 -21.68
N GLU A 139 -30.20 10.14 -21.37
CA GLU A 139 -30.81 9.92 -20.05
C GLU A 139 -31.16 8.44 -19.82
N GLU A 140 -31.46 7.68 -20.88
CA GLU A 140 -31.66 6.22 -20.78
C GLU A 140 -30.38 5.53 -20.29
N SER A 141 -29.20 5.94 -20.78
CA SER A 141 -27.93 5.38 -20.32
C SER A 141 -27.62 5.75 -18.86
N LYS A 142 -28.11 6.90 -18.36
CA LYS A 142 -28.05 7.24 -16.93
C LYS A 142 -28.91 6.30 -16.11
N GLN A 143 -30.15 6.08 -16.53
CA GLN A 143 -31.10 5.23 -15.80
C GLN A 143 -30.66 3.77 -15.78
N GLU A 144 -30.19 3.22 -16.90
CA GLU A 144 -29.61 1.87 -16.98
C GLU A 144 -28.46 1.69 -15.97
N MET A 145 -27.55 2.67 -15.90
CA MET A 145 -26.45 2.67 -14.93
C MET A 145 -26.97 2.62 -13.49
N LEU A 146 -27.94 3.48 -13.16
CA LEU A 146 -28.48 3.62 -11.81
C LEU A 146 -29.26 2.37 -11.38
N GLU A 147 -30.08 1.80 -12.26
CA GLU A 147 -30.80 0.55 -12.01
C GLU A 147 -29.84 -0.61 -11.73
N LYS A 148 -28.78 -0.75 -12.53
CA LYS A 148 -27.72 -1.74 -12.30
C LYS A 148 -27.03 -1.52 -10.95
N CYS A 149 -26.73 -0.28 -10.59
CA CYS A 149 -26.14 0.06 -9.29
C CYS A 149 -27.09 -0.30 -8.12
N ARG A 150 -28.38 0.04 -8.24
CA ARG A 150 -29.41 -0.27 -7.23
C ARG A 150 -29.59 -1.78 -7.06
N LEU A 151 -29.54 -2.54 -8.14
CA LEU A 151 -29.62 -4.00 -8.09
C LEU A 151 -28.41 -4.59 -7.35
N ILE A 152 -27.20 -4.10 -7.64
CA ILE A 152 -25.96 -4.54 -6.99
C ILE A 152 -25.97 -4.21 -5.49
N TYR A 153 -26.48 -3.03 -5.13
CA TYR A 153 -26.49 -2.51 -3.75
C TYR A 153 -27.85 -2.61 -3.04
N LYS A 154 -28.75 -3.49 -3.51
CA LYS A 154 -30.14 -3.58 -3.00
C LYS A 154 -30.28 -3.75 -1.48
N ASN A 155 -29.26 -4.31 -0.83
CA ASN A 155 -29.22 -4.58 0.61
C ASN A 155 -28.31 -3.60 1.38
N ASP A 156 -27.73 -2.59 0.73
CA ASP A 156 -26.84 -1.60 1.34
C ASP A 156 -27.49 -0.21 1.30
N SER A 157 -28.21 0.13 2.37
CA SER A 157 -28.92 1.42 2.49
C SER A 157 -28.00 2.63 2.39
N ARG A 158 -26.73 2.51 2.80
CA ARG A 158 -25.75 3.60 2.73
C ARG A 158 -25.35 3.87 1.29
N GLU A 159 -25.11 2.81 0.52
CA GLU A 159 -24.77 2.96 -0.90
C GLU A 159 -25.98 3.36 -1.74
N LEU A 160 -27.19 2.89 -1.43
CA LEU A 160 -28.42 3.36 -2.07
C LEU A 160 -28.61 4.88 -1.88
N THR A 161 -28.36 5.40 -0.67
CA THR A 161 -28.42 6.85 -0.41
C THR A 161 -27.42 7.64 -1.28
N LYS A 162 -26.21 7.09 -1.50
CA LYS A 162 -25.22 7.71 -2.39
C LYS A 162 -25.63 7.66 -3.87
N ILE A 163 -26.33 6.59 -4.28
CA ILE A 163 -26.89 6.47 -5.63
C ILE A 163 -27.96 7.54 -5.85
N ASP A 164 -28.86 7.73 -4.89
CA ASP A 164 -29.89 8.77 -4.98
C ASP A 164 -29.29 10.19 -4.94
N GLU A 165 -28.24 10.40 -4.15
CA GLU A 165 -27.45 11.64 -4.17
C GLU A 165 -26.87 11.90 -5.56
N PHE A 166 -26.26 10.88 -6.17
CA PHE A 166 -25.70 10.99 -7.51
C PHE A 166 -26.78 11.32 -8.55
N GLU A 167 -27.91 10.60 -8.56
CA GLU A 167 -28.99 10.82 -9.53
C GLU A 167 -29.46 12.28 -9.54
N ARG A 168 -29.61 12.86 -8.34
CA ARG A 168 -30.10 14.23 -8.13
C ARG A 168 -29.06 15.33 -8.40
N THR A 169 -27.78 15.07 -8.13
CA THR A 169 -26.76 16.14 -8.04
C THR A 169 -25.61 16.05 -9.03
N TYR A 170 -25.50 14.94 -9.76
CA TYR A 170 -24.43 14.72 -10.71
C TYR A 170 -24.54 15.64 -11.93
N GLU A 171 -23.40 16.23 -12.28
CA GLU A 171 -23.15 17.03 -13.48
C GLU A 171 -21.78 16.63 -14.02
N SER A 172 -21.57 16.75 -15.34
CA SER A 172 -20.30 16.36 -15.99
C SER A 172 -19.08 17.11 -15.42
N SER A 173 -19.26 18.35 -14.95
CA SER A 173 -18.23 19.15 -14.28
C SER A 173 -17.74 18.54 -12.95
N LYS A 174 -18.53 17.64 -12.34
CA LYS A 174 -18.24 16.97 -11.06
C LYS A 174 -17.72 15.54 -11.24
N ALA A 175 -17.37 15.13 -12.47
CA ALA A 175 -16.89 13.78 -12.76
C ALA A 175 -15.70 13.39 -11.86
N ILE A 176 -14.65 14.21 -11.79
CA ILE A 176 -13.48 13.92 -10.94
C ILE A 176 -13.83 13.81 -9.45
N MET A 177 -14.68 14.71 -8.96
CA MET A 177 -15.13 14.68 -7.56
C MET A 177 -15.83 13.36 -7.24
N TRP A 178 -16.73 12.88 -8.12
CA TRP A 178 -17.40 11.60 -7.93
C TRP A 178 -16.50 10.39 -8.11
N TYR A 179 -15.48 10.49 -8.98
CA TYR A 179 -14.51 9.42 -9.21
C TYR A 179 -13.64 9.21 -7.97
N THR A 180 -13.21 10.30 -7.34
CA THR A 180 -12.30 10.26 -6.18
C THR A 180 -13.03 10.05 -4.85
N LYS A 181 -14.34 10.33 -4.80
CA LYS A 181 -15.20 10.10 -3.62
C LYS A 181 -15.37 8.60 -3.36
N ASP A 182 -15.29 8.18 -2.10
CA ASP A 182 -15.52 6.79 -1.67
C ASP A 182 -17.00 6.36 -1.82
N THR A 183 -17.38 6.04 -3.06
CA THR A 183 -18.74 5.73 -3.51
C THR A 183 -18.78 4.47 -4.36
N PHE A 184 -19.99 4.01 -4.70
CA PHE A 184 -20.23 2.93 -5.64
C PHE A 184 -19.51 3.12 -6.99
N LEU A 185 -19.45 4.34 -7.53
CA LEU A 185 -18.91 4.60 -8.87
C LEU A 185 -17.47 4.16 -9.01
N PHE A 186 -16.58 4.70 -8.16
CA PHE A 186 -15.17 4.36 -8.17
C PHE A 186 -14.95 2.84 -8.09
N ARG A 187 -15.70 2.16 -7.21
CA ARG A 187 -15.52 0.73 -6.97
C ARG A 187 -16.05 -0.14 -8.10
N LEU A 188 -17.23 0.19 -8.65
CA LEU A 188 -17.84 -0.59 -9.72
C LEU A 188 -17.09 -0.39 -11.04
N ILE A 189 -16.69 0.84 -11.37
CA ILE A 189 -15.92 1.14 -12.59
C ILE A 189 -14.55 0.45 -12.56
N ASN A 190 -13.76 0.65 -11.50
CA ASN A 190 -12.44 0.04 -11.41
C ASN A 190 -12.49 -1.49 -11.28
N ARG A 191 -13.62 -2.05 -10.82
CA ARG A 191 -13.87 -3.49 -10.90
C ARG A 191 -14.12 -3.93 -12.33
N ALA A 192 -15.06 -3.29 -13.02
CA ALA A 192 -15.45 -3.65 -14.37
C ALA A 192 -14.27 -3.53 -15.35
N LEU A 193 -13.43 -2.50 -15.19
CA LEU A 193 -12.18 -2.34 -15.95
C LEU A 193 -11.21 -3.51 -15.71
N ARG A 194 -11.05 -3.93 -14.45
CA ARG A 194 -10.13 -5.02 -14.09
C ARG A 194 -10.59 -6.39 -14.54
N THR A 195 -11.89 -6.66 -14.48
CA THR A 195 -12.46 -7.95 -14.88
C THR A 195 -12.84 -8.00 -16.35
N GLU A 196 -12.53 -6.95 -17.11
CA GLU A 196 -12.91 -6.80 -18.53
C GLU A 196 -14.42 -7.06 -18.74
N ASP A 197 -15.23 -6.62 -17.77
CA ASP A 197 -16.69 -6.78 -17.79
C ASP A 197 -17.28 -5.75 -18.77
N LEU A 198 -17.26 -6.10 -20.06
CA LEU A 198 -17.73 -5.23 -21.14
C LEU A 198 -19.18 -4.80 -20.95
N GLU A 199 -20.04 -5.68 -20.45
CA GLU A 199 -21.45 -5.36 -20.17
C GLU A 199 -21.56 -4.39 -18.98
N GLY A 200 -20.78 -4.61 -17.93
CA GLY A 200 -20.59 -3.65 -16.83
C GLY A 200 -20.17 -2.28 -17.34
N LEU A 201 -19.07 -2.23 -18.08
CA LEU A 201 -18.49 -1.00 -18.62
C LEU A 201 -19.44 -0.27 -19.57
N TYR A 202 -20.16 -1.01 -20.42
CA TYR A 202 -21.21 -0.45 -21.27
C TYR A 202 -22.32 0.20 -20.42
N SER A 203 -22.78 -0.44 -19.34
CA SER A 203 -23.76 0.19 -18.44
C SER A 203 -23.22 1.44 -17.73
N PHE A 204 -21.90 1.54 -17.49
CA PHE A 204 -21.26 2.73 -16.92
C PHE A 204 -20.89 3.81 -17.95
N ARG A 205 -21.22 3.63 -19.24
CA ARG A 205 -20.85 4.55 -20.32
C ARG A 205 -21.26 6.00 -20.07
N TYR A 206 -22.44 6.23 -19.47
CA TYR A 206 -22.93 7.58 -19.16
C TYR A 206 -21.90 8.41 -18.39
N TYR A 207 -21.32 7.81 -17.35
CA TYR A 207 -20.34 8.46 -16.49
C TYR A 207 -18.92 8.43 -17.09
N LEU A 208 -18.53 7.31 -17.70
CA LEU A 208 -17.20 7.14 -18.29
C LEU A 208 -16.92 8.14 -19.41
N ILE A 209 -17.94 8.46 -20.23
CA ILE A 209 -17.83 9.49 -21.28
C ILE A 209 -17.45 10.84 -20.66
N ASP A 210 -18.13 11.26 -19.60
CA ASP A 210 -17.85 12.54 -18.93
C ASP A 210 -16.45 12.54 -18.32
N LEU A 211 -16.02 11.44 -17.70
CA LEU A 211 -14.70 11.33 -17.08
C LEU A 211 -13.56 11.42 -18.11
N CYS A 212 -13.63 10.63 -19.20
CA CYS A 212 -12.64 10.67 -20.27
C CYS A 212 -12.63 12.03 -21.01
N THR A 213 -13.81 12.62 -21.23
CA THR A 213 -13.93 13.95 -21.84
C THR A 213 -13.29 15.02 -20.96
N TRP A 214 -13.51 14.95 -19.64
CA TRP A 214 -12.92 15.88 -18.69
C TRP A 214 -11.39 15.78 -18.69
N LEU A 215 -10.83 14.57 -18.60
CA LEU A 215 -9.38 14.35 -18.61
C LEU A 215 -8.75 14.88 -19.90
N LYS A 216 -9.39 14.60 -21.04
CA LYS A 216 -8.93 15.09 -22.34
C LYS A 216 -8.95 16.61 -22.42
N ALA A 217 -10.04 17.24 -21.98
CA ALA A 217 -10.15 18.69 -21.98
C ALA A 217 -9.11 19.35 -21.07
N GLU A 218 -8.81 18.76 -19.91
CA GLU A 218 -7.80 19.29 -18.99
C GLU A 218 -6.38 19.15 -19.57
N TYR A 219 -6.07 18.01 -20.18
CA TYR A 219 -4.82 17.80 -20.90
C TYR A 219 -4.63 18.79 -22.06
N ASP A 220 -5.67 19.02 -22.86
CA ASP A 220 -5.62 19.90 -24.02
C ASP A 220 -5.38 21.37 -23.63
N LYS A 221 -5.76 21.81 -22.42
CA LYS A 221 -5.50 23.19 -21.94
C LYS A 221 -4.02 23.55 -21.88
N PHE A 222 -3.17 22.57 -21.61
CA PHE A 222 -1.74 22.81 -21.44
C PHE A 222 -0.88 22.10 -22.48
N LYS A 223 -1.39 21.11 -23.23
CA LYS A 223 -0.64 20.37 -24.26
C LYS A 223 0.15 21.30 -25.20
N ASP A 224 -0.49 22.35 -25.69
CA ASP A 224 0.12 23.27 -26.68
C ASP A 224 1.27 24.11 -26.08
N ASN A 225 1.34 24.24 -24.76
CA ASN A 225 2.37 25.01 -24.05
C ASN A 225 3.54 24.15 -23.54
N LEU A 226 3.53 22.84 -23.81
CA LEU A 226 4.46 21.88 -23.24
C LEU A 226 5.55 21.27 -24.13
N PRO A 227 5.68 21.50 -25.45
CA PRO A 227 6.64 20.74 -26.27
C PRO A 227 8.05 20.65 -25.64
N GLY A 228 8.50 19.42 -25.39
CA GLY A 228 9.81 19.13 -24.81
C GLY A 228 9.87 19.21 -23.28
N THR A 229 8.72 19.30 -22.60
CA THR A 229 8.65 19.20 -21.13
C THR A 229 8.57 17.74 -20.73
N ILE A 230 9.45 17.36 -19.80
CA ILE A 230 9.46 16.04 -19.16
C ILE A 230 8.78 16.17 -17.80
N PHE A 231 7.78 15.34 -17.56
CA PHE A 231 7.14 15.19 -16.25
C PHE A 231 7.51 13.87 -15.62
N THR A 232 7.66 13.87 -14.29
CA THR A 232 7.88 12.66 -13.51
C THR A 232 6.77 12.50 -12.50
N PHE A 233 6.10 11.35 -12.55
CA PHE A 233 5.02 10.97 -11.64
C PHE A 233 5.38 9.71 -10.88
N TYR A 234 4.81 9.57 -9.68
CA TYR A 234 5.14 8.48 -8.78
C TYR A 234 3.90 7.66 -8.41
N ARG A 235 4.06 6.35 -8.30
CA ARG A 235 3.00 5.45 -7.83
C ARG A 235 3.57 4.33 -6.95
N GLY A 236 3.01 4.20 -5.75
CA GLY A 236 3.33 3.08 -4.86
C GLY A 236 2.48 1.85 -5.14
N GLN A 237 3.08 0.67 -5.07
CA GLN A 237 2.36 -0.59 -5.17
C GLN A 237 2.94 -1.65 -4.21
N LYS A 238 2.08 -2.58 -3.79
CA LYS A 238 2.47 -3.88 -3.22
C LYS A 238 2.42 -4.94 -4.31
N LEU A 239 3.54 -5.61 -4.53
CA LEU A 239 3.63 -6.78 -5.41
C LEU A 239 4.07 -8.01 -4.61
N SER A 240 3.70 -9.19 -5.06
CA SER A 240 4.27 -10.44 -4.55
C SER A 240 5.74 -10.58 -4.97
N GLN A 241 6.50 -11.41 -4.24
CA GLN A 241 7.89 -11.69 -4.59
C GLN A 241 8.01 -12.26 -6.02
N HIS A 242 7.07 -13.11 -6.42
CA HIS A 242 7.01 -13.67 -7.77
C HIS A 242 6.82 -12.59 -8.85
N GLU A 243 5.90 -11.65 -8.66
CA GLU A 243 5.68 -10.53 -9.60
C GLU A 243 6.92 -9.63 -9.68
N ILE A 244 7.54 -9.36 -8.54
CA ILE A 244 8.80 -8.60 -8.46
C ILE A 244 9.91 -9.31 -9.25
N ASP A 245 10.04 -10.64 -9.12
CA ASP A 245 11.06 -11.40 -9.83
C ASP A 245 10.76 -11.48 -11.34
N LYS A 246 9.48 -11.52 -11.73
CA LYS A 246 9.07 -11.36 -13.13
C LYS A 246 9.51 -10.00 -13.69
N LEU A 247 9.26 -8.91 -12.95
CA LEU A 247 9.66 -7.56 -13.33
C LEU A 247 11.18 -7.45 -13.54
N LYS A 248 11.98 -7.98 -12.60
CA LYS A 248 13.45 -7.92 -12.66
C LYS A 248 14.02 -8.68 -13.85
N ASN A 249 13.57 -9.90 -14.04
CA ASN A 249 14.27 -10.84 -14.92
C ASN A 249 13.83 -10.69 -16.38
N ASN A 250 12.58 -10.30 -16.62
CA ASN A 250 11.99 -10.43 -17.94
C ASN A 250 11.35 -9.14 -18.47
N SER A 251 11.18 -8.08 -17.66
CA SER A 251 10.29 -6.97 -18.05
C SER A 251 10.96 -5.70 -18.54
N VAL A 252 12.29 -5.57 -18.43
CA VAL A 252 12.99 -4.42 -19.02
C VAL A 252 12.83 -4.42 -20.54
N GLY A 253 12.40 -3.28 -21.08
CA GLY A 253 12.07 -3.09 -22.49
C GLY A 253 10.66 -3.52 -22.88
N GLN A 254 9.90 -4.18 -22.00
CA GLN A 254 8.52 -4.59 -22.26
C GLN A 254 7.54 -3.42 -22.09
N LEU A 255 6.43 -3.49 -22.84
CA LEU A 255 5.28 -2.62 -22.64
C LEU A 255 4.37 -3.17 -21.53
N ILE A 256 3.79 -2.26 -20.76
CA ILE A 256 2.76 -2.52 -19.75
C ILE A 256 1.59 -1.58 -19.99
N SER A 257 0.36 -2.06 -19.76
CA SER A 257 -0.83 -1.21 -19.79
C SER A 257 -1.44 -1.12 -18.40
N ALA A 258 -1.92 0.07 -18.06
CA ALA A 258 -2.78 0.22 -16.88
C ALA A 258 -4.09 -0.55 -17.11
N ASN A 259 -4.59 -1.23 -16.07
CA ASN A 259 -5.86 -1.94 -16.11
C ASN A 259 -7.00 -1.00 -15.69
N GLY A 260 -7.17 0.08 -16.47
CA GLY A 260 -8.10 1.17 -16.20
C GLY A 260 -7.42 2.54 -16.13
N PHE A 261 -8.02 3.47 -15.40
CA PHE A 261 -7.41 4.77 -15.12
C PHE A 261 -6.26 4.58 -14.14
N LEU A 262 -5.10 5.19 -14.42
CA LEU A 262 -3.93 5.07 -13.57
C LEU A 262 -3.80 6.30 -12.67
N SER A 263 -4.02 6.09 -11.38
CA SER A 263 -3.78 7.10 -10.35
C SER A 263 -2.30 7.15 -9.99
N THR A 264 -1.72 8.33 -10.06
CA THR A 264 -0.31 8.64 -9.74
C THR A 264 -0.24 9.93 -8.92
N SER A 265 0.92 10.30 -8.42
CA SER A 265 1.12 11.53 -7.65
C SER A 265 2.34 12.30 -8.15
N TRP A 266 2.29 13.63 -8.05
CA TRP A 266 3.49 14.47 -8.17
C TRP A 266 4.52 14.17 -7.08
N SER A 267 4.06 13.74 -5.90
CA SER A 267 4.90 13.55 -4.73
C SER A 267 5.42 12.12 -4.60
N PRO A 268 6.74 11.90 -4.60
CA PRO A 268 7.34 10.61 -4.26
C PRO A 268 6.94 10.14 -2.86
N ASP A 269 6.73 11.07 -1.92
CA ASP A 269 6.40 10.72 -0.53
C ASP A 269 4.96 10.22 -0.40
N VAL A 270 4.02 10.82 -1.14
CA VAL A 270 2.67 10.27 -1.26
C VAL A 270 2.72 8.87 -1.86
N ALA A 271 3.48 8.66 -2.95
CA ALA A 271 3.65 7.34 -3.53
C ALA A 271 4.24 6.33 -2.53
N LYS A 272 5.21 6.72 -1.70
CA LYS A 272 5.77 5.86 -0.63
C LYS A 272 4.74 5.47 0.41
N MET A 273 3.76 6.31 0.72
CA MET A 273 2.67 5.95 1.66
C MET A 273 1.83 4.78 1.15
N PHE A 274 1.69 4.65 -0.17
CA PHE A 274 0.98 3.53 -0.82
C PHE A 274 1.90 2.37 -1.20
N ALA A 275 3.21 2.61 -1.26
CA ALA A 275 4.21 1.61 -1.60
C ALA A 275 4.49 0.69 -0.41
N THR A 276 4.26 -0.61 -0.58
CA THR A 276 4.74 -1.59 0.39
C THR A 276 6.14 -2.09 0.02
N ASN A 277 6.40 -2.28 -1.29
CA ASN A 277 7.69 -2.80 -1.76
C ASN A 277 8.09 -2.37 -3.18
N VAL A 278 7.24 -1.67 -3.93
CA VAL A 278 7.54 -1.17 -5.27
C VAL A 278 7.06 0.28 -5.41
N ILE A 279 7.89 1.10 -6.04
CA ILE A 279 7.56 2.46 -6.48
C ILE A 279 7.81 2.51 -7.98
N TYR A 280 6.81 2.93 -8.74
CA TYR A 280 6.97 3.30 -10.14
C TYR A 280 7.31 4.77 -10.23
N GLU A 281 8.32 5.06 -11.01
CA GLU A 281 8.69 6.39 -11.48
C GLU A 281 8.35 6.44 -12.97
N ILE A 282 7.41 7.30 -13.33
CA ILE A 282 6.81 7.38 -14.66
C ILE A 282 7.24 8.71 -15.25
N GLU A 283 8.14 8.66 -16.23
CA GLU A 283 8.55 9.81 -17.02
C GLU A 283 7.68 9.91 -18.27
N ILE A 284 7.18 11.12 -18.54
CA ILE A 284 6.41 11.43 -19.74
C ILE A 284 7.10 12.59 -20.45
N ASP A 285 7.50 12.37 -21.69
CA ASP A 285 7.99 13.41 -22.59
C ASP A 285 6.85 13.85 -23.51
N THR A 286 6.33 15.04 -23.25
CA THR A 286 5.20 15.63 -23.98
C THR A 286 5.46 15.84 -25.47
N GLN A 287 6.73 15.80 -25.93
CA GLN A 287 7.07 15.85 -27.35
C GLN A 287 6.88 14.50 -28.06
N PHE A 288 7.08 13.39 -27.37
CA PHE A 288 7.09 12.05 -27.98
C PHE A 288 5.90 11.18 -27.55
N ASP A 289 5.30 11.49 -26.41
CA ASP A 289 4.23 10.70 -25.79
C ASP A 289 2.84 11.32 -26.01
N GLU A 290 2.54 11.71 -27.24
CA GLU A 290 1.30 12.44 -27.60
C GLU A 290 -0.02 11.67 -27.30
N LEU A 291 0.08 10.36 -27.08
CA LEU A 291 -1.05 9.47 -26.78
C LEU A 291 -1.33 9.35 -25.28
N ALA A 292 -0.40 9.78 -24.41
CA ALA A 292 -0.60 9.74 -22.97
C ALA A 292 -1.45 10.93 -22.52
N ILE A 293 -2.75 10.71 -22.34
CA ILE A 293 -3.67 11.70 -21.77
C ILE A 293 -3.60 11.58 -20.25
N PHE A 294 -3.26 12.66 -19.58
CA PHE A 294 -3.25 12.75 -18.12
C PHE A 294 -3.65 14.14 -17.66
N ALA A 295 -4.13 14.24 -16.42
CA ALA A 295 -4.48 15.52 -15.83
C ALA A 295 -4.17 15.54 -14.34
N ASP A 296 -3.72 16.69 -13.84
CA ASP A 296 -3.69 16.97 -12.41
C ASP A 296 -5.13 17.16 -11.93
N ILE A 297 -5.56 16.28 -11.04
CA ILE A 297 -6.92 16.27 -10.52
C ILE A 297 -6.98 16.72 -9.06
N SER A 298 -5.86 17.13 -8.46
CA SER A 298 -5.76 17.51 -7.04
C SER A 298 -6.82 18.53 -6.62
N ARG A 299 -7.09 19.54 -7.45
CA ARG A 299 -8.05 20.62 -7.17
C ARG A 299 -9.51 20.19 -7.23
N TYR A 300 -9.80 19.10 -7.93
CA TYR A 300 -11.16 18.60 -8.16
C TYR A 300 -11.44 17.29 -7.39
N SER A 301 -10.38 16.68 -6.85
CA SER A 301 -10.43 15.49 -6.03
C SER A 301 -11.01 15.79 -4.65
N THR A 302 -11.70 14.80 -4.08
CA THR A 302 -12.10 14.85 -2.65
C THR A 302 -10.91 14.67 -1.70
N LYS A 303 -9.71 14.43 -2.25
CA LYS A 303 -8.46 14.21 -1.51
C LYS A 303 -7.31 15.04 -2.10
N PRO A 304 -7.35 16.37 -1.99
CA PRO A 304 -6.35 17.25 -2.61
C PRO A 304 -4.91 16.98 -2.15
N GLY A 305 -4.71 16.47 -0.92
CA GLY A 305 -3.40 16.15 -0.38
C GLY A 305 -2.70 14.94 -1.01
N GLU A 306 -3.38 14.17 -1.87
CA GLU A 306 -2.74 13.08 -2.63
C GLU A 306 -1.93 13.61 -3.84
N GLU A 307 -2.06 14.91 -4.19
CA GLU A 307 -1.43 15.52 -5.37
C GLU A 307 -1.62 14.66 -6.63
N GLU A 308 -2.84 14.16 -6.79
CA GLU A 308 -3.15 13.09 -7.72
C GLU A 308 -3.13 13.57 -9.18
N VAL A 309 -2.39 12.83 -10.01
CA VAL A 309 -2.39 12.92 -11.47
C VAL A 309 -3.00 11.63 -12.02
N LEU A 310 -4.07 11.77 -12.79
CA LEU A 310 -4.84 10.65 -13.31
C LEU A 310 -4.61 10.50 -14.81
N PHE A 311 -4.15 9.32 -15.23
CA PHE A 311 -4.03 8.96 -16.65
C PHE A 311 -5.34 8.34 -17.17
N ASP A 312 -5.66 8.65 -18.42
CA ASP A 312 -6.83 8.14 -19.14
C ASP A 312 -6.71 6.63 -19.46
N LEU A 313 -7.84 6.03 -19.81
CA LEU A 313 -7.94 4.62 -20.19
C LEU A 313 -7.02 4.26 -21.35
N GLY A 314 -6.36 3.10 -21.24
CA GLY A 314 -5.54 2.56 -22.32
C GLY A 314 -4.16 3.21 -22.46
N THR A 315 -3.74 3.99 -21.45
CA THR A 315 -2.36 4.49 -21.39
C THR A 315 -1.40 3.32 -21.19
N THR A 316 -0.40 3.24 -22.07
CA THR A 316 0.64 2.21 -22.07
C THR A 316 1.99 2.82 -21.72
N PHE A 317 2.80 2.09 -20.98
CA PHE A 317 4.13 2.51 -20.54
C PHE A 317 5.17 1.47 -20.97
N LYS A 318 6.42 1.90 -21.12
CA LYS A 318 7.54 1.00 -21.34
C LYS A 318 8.40 0.93 -20.08
N ILE A 319 8.69 -0.28 -19.60
CA ILE A 319 9.61 -0.44 -18.48
C ILE A 319 11.02 -0.19 -18.99
N MET A 320 11.61 0.93 -18.60
CA MET A 320 12.95 1.30 -19.02
C MET A 320 14.02 0.63 -18.17
N ASN A 321 13.85 0.64 -16.84
CA ASN A 321 14.79 0.06 -15.90
C ASN A 321 14.05 -0.47 -14.66
N VAL A 322 14.66 -1.43 -13.98
CA VAL A 322 14.21 -1.91 -12.67
C VAL A 322 15.42 -1.93 -11.75
N TYR A 323 15.38 -1.16 -10.67
CA TYR A 323 16.48 -1.03 -9.73
C TYR A 323 15.99 -1.22 -8.29
N TYR A 324 16.87 -1.74 -7.44
CA TYR A 324 16.60 -1.80 -6.00
C TYR A 324 17.03 -0.51 -5.34
N ILE A 325 16.07 0.16 -4.72
CA ILE A 325 16.37 1.26 -3.81
C ILE A 325 16.75 0.63 -2.48
N LYS A 326 18.06 0.59 -2.18
CA LYS A 326 18.51 0.36 -0.81
C LYS A 326 18.02 1.55 0.02
N THR A 327 17.02 1.33 0.87
CA THR A 327 16.71 2.31 1.91
C THR A 327 17.95 2.51 2.78
N GLN A 328 18.17 3.69 3.39
CA GLN A 328 19.26 3.86 4.35
C GLN A 328 19.21 2.81 5.50
N GLN A 329 18.03 2.24 5.75
CA GLN A 329 17.85 1.05 6.60
C GLN A 329 18.63 -0.18 6.12
N ASP A 330 18.87 -0.39 4.83
CA ASP A 330 19.71 -1.48 4.32
C ASP A 330 21.21 -1.24 4.49
N ASN A 331 21.66 0.03 4.54
CA ASN A 331 23.05 0.35 4.88
C ASN A 331 23.32 0.29 6.40
N LEU A 332 22.27 0.44 7.23
CA LEU A 332 22.33 0.12 8.66
C LEU A 332 22.17 -1.40 8.92
N ASN A 333 21.25 -2.07 8.22
CA ASN A 333 20.92 -3.48 8.49
C ASN A 333 21.91 -4.49 7.91
N LYS A 334 22.76 -4.13 6.95
CA LYS A 334 23.78 -5.05 6.42
C LYS A 334 25.07 -5.13 7.25
N ARG A 335 25.18 -4.39 8.37
CA ARG A 335 26.32 -4.55 9.29
C ARG A 335 26.02 -4.59 10.80
N THR A 336 24.78 -4.48 11.28
CA THR A 336 24.54 -4.44 12.75
C THR A 336 23.43 -5.32 13.36
N ASN A 337 22.60 -6.05 12.61
CA ASN A 337 21.30 -6.46 13.19
C ASN A 337 21.17 -7.88 13.82
N THR A 338 22.09 -8.83 13.60
CA THR A 338 21.99 -10.13 14.29
C THR A 338 22.43 -10.06 15.74
N ASP A 339 23.41 -9.21 16.03
CA ASP A 339 24.03 -9.17 17.35
C ASP A 339 23.25 -8.28 18.34
N GLN A 340 22.81 -7.10 17.88
CA GLN A 340 22.03 -6.17 18.72
C GLN A 340 20.68 -6.75 19.13
N SER A 341 20.00 -7.45 18.22
CA SER A 341 18.71 -8.08 18.48
C SER A 341 18.78 -9.11 19.61
N PHE A 342 19.89 -9.87 19.70
CA PHE A 342 20.06 -10.85 20.76
C PHE A 342 20.29 -10.18 22.13
N GLY A 343 21.13 -9.14 22.19
CA GLY A 343 21.35 -8.39 23.43
C GLY A 343 20.07 -7.71 23.95
N MET A 344 19.25 -7.17 23.03
CA MET A 344 17.96 -6.57 23.37
C MET A 344 16.94 -7.61 23.83
N LEU A 345 16.89 -8.78 23.18
CA LEU A 345 16.06 -9.90 23.60
C LEU A 345 16.40 -10.37 25.02
N LEU A 346 17.69 -10.42 25.38
CA LEU A 346 18.12 -10.77 26.73
C LEU A 346 17.59 -9.76 27.78
N ILE A 347 17.50 -8.47 27.45
CA ILE A 347 16.91 -7.45 28.32
C ILE A 347 15.40 -7.66 28.47
N GLU A 348 14.68 -7.92 27.38
CA GLU A 348 13.23 -8.21 27.42
C GLU A 348 12.90 -9.46 28.24
N LEU A 349 13.78 -10.46 28.19
CA LEU A 349 13.68 -11.68 29.01
C LEU A 349 14.16 -11.49 30.46
N ALA A 350 14.44 -10.25 30.89
CA ALA A 350 14.99 -9.89 32.19
C ALA A 350 16.33 -10.58 32.55
N GLN A 351 17.09 -11.03 31.55
CA GLN A 351 18.40 -11.66 31.70
C GLN A 351 19.53 -10.62 31.67
N TYR A 352 19.45 -9.63 32.57
CA TYR A 352 20.30 -8.43 32.51
C TYR A 352 21.80 -8.71 32.62
N CYS A 353 22.24 -9.63 33.50
CA CYS A 353 23.67 -9.97 33.61
C CYS A 353 24.23 -10.56 32.30
N LYS A 354 23.45 -11.40 31.62
CA LYS A 354 23.85 -11.96 30.32
C LYS A 354 23.84 -10.91 29.23
N ALA A 355 22.88 -9.98 29.26
CA ALA A 355 22.86 -8.84 28.35
C ALA A 355 24.10 -7.95 28.54
N ILE A 356 24.50 -7.69 29.80
CA ILE A 356 25.72 -6.95 30.13
C ILE A 356 26.95 -7.66 29.55
N ASP A 357 27.17 -8.94 29.85
CA ASP A 357 28.30 -9.72 29.34
C ASP A 357 28.35 -9.71 27.80
N TYR A 358 27.18 -9.81 27.18
CA TYR A 358 27.02 -9.80 25.73
C TYR A 358 27.43 -8.45 25.13
N PHE A 359 26.88 -7.35 25.64
CA PHE A 359 27.19 -6.01 25.14
C PHE A 359 28.63 -5.57 25.47
N GLN A 360 29.21 -6.01 26.59
CA GLN A 360 30.63 -5.76 26.90
C GLN A 360 31.58 -6.46 25.92
N LYS A 361 31.31 -7.73 25.57
CA LYS A 361 32.08 -8.44 24.53
C LYS A 361 31.98 -7.75 23.17
N GLN A 362 30.79 -7.27 22.82
CA GLN A 362 30.55 -6.50 21.59
C GLN A 362 31.29 -5.15 21.61
N GLN A 363 31.30 -4.46 22.75
CA GLN A 363 31.99 -3.18 22.92
C GLN A 363 33.50 -3.29 22.69
N GLN A 364 34.11 -4.43 23.08
CA GLN A 364 35.54 -4.69 22.83
C GLN A 364 35.85 -4.88 21.34
N GLN A 365 34.90 -5.37 20.54
CA GLN A 365 35.08 -5.59 19.10
C GLN A 365 34.79 -4.33 18.28
N ASN A 366 33.73 -3.60 18.62
CA ASN A 366 33.33 -2.39 17.91
C ASN A 366 32.46 -1.47 18.79
N LYS A 367 33.02 -0.36 19.28
CA LYS A 367 32.26 0.58 20.12
C LYS A 367 31.31 1.43 19.27
N THR A 368 30.00 1.14 19.35
CA THR A 368 28.92 1.89 18.66
C THR A 368 27.90 2.46 19.65
N HIS A 369 27.16 3.52 19.25
CA HIS A 369 26.23 4.21 20.16
C HIS A 369 25.06 3.30 20.55
N PHE A 370 24.67 2.39 19.65
CA PHE A 370 23.68 1.35 19.92
C PHE A 370 24.14 0.33 20.97
N ILE A 371 25.40 -0.12 20.93
CA ILE A 371 25.93 -1.05 21.95
C ILE A 371 25.97 -0.38 23.32
N LEU A 372 26.36 0.89 23.38
CA LEU A 372 26.35 1.68 24.61
C LEU A 372 24.93 1.88 25.15
N TYR A 373 23.96 2.14 24.27
CA TYR A 373 22.56 2.23 24.64
C TYR A 373 22.01 0.90 25.21
N GLY A 374 22.26 -0.23 24.54
CA GLY A 374 21.88 -1.56 25.02
C GLY A 374 22.51 -1.89 26.37
N LEU A 375 23.80 -1.57 26.55
CA LEU A 375 24.51 -1.76 27.80
C LEU A 375 23.94 -0.87 28.93
N SER A 376 23.58 0.38 28.64
CA SER A 376 22.91 1.28 29.59
C SER A 376 21.54 0.73 30.02
N MET A 377 20.74 0.20 29.09
CA MET A 377 19.46 -0.44 29.44
C MET A 377 19.65 -1.71 30.28
N ALA A 378 20.65 -2.52 29.97
CA ALA A 378 20.96 -3.72 30.76
C ALA A 378 21.40 -3.36 32.18
N TYR A 379 22.21 -2.30 32.35
CA TYR A 379 22.57 -1.77 33.67
C TYR A 379 21.36 -1.22 34.44
N LEU A 380 20.45 -0.51 33.77
CA LEU A 380 19.22 -0.02 34.40
C LEU A 380 18.34 -1.18 34.87
N GLY A 381 18.19 -2.23 34.07
CA GLY A 381 17.45 -3.44 34.44
C GLY A 381 18.09 -4.22 35.60
N ALA A 382 19.43 -4.21 35.68
CA ALA A 382 20.20 -4.77 36.79
C ALA A 382 20.31 -3.83 38.02
N ASP A 383 19.62 -2.68 38.00
CA ASP A 383 19.63 -1.65 39.04
C ASP A 383 21.02 -1.04 39.34
N GLN A 384 21.91 -1.05 38.34
CA GLN A 384 23.25 -0.44 38.38
C GLN A 384 23.20 0.99 37.82
N LEU A 385 22.56 1.90 38.56
CA LEU A 385 22.16 3.23 38.07
C LEU A 385 23.34 4.10 37.60
N ASP A 386 24.47 4.13 38.32
CA ASP A 386 25.64 4.95 37.93
C ASP A 386 26.28 4.50 36.62
N LEU A 387 26.37 3.17 36.42
CA LEU A 387 26.87 2.57 35.19
C LEU A 387 25.88 2.79 34.05
N ALA A 388 24.58 2.68 34.32
CA ALA A 388 23.53 2.98 33.35
C ALA A 388 23.63 4.44 32.87
N LEU A 389 23.76 5.39 33.80
CA LEU A 389 23.85 6.82 33.52
C LEU A 389 25.10 7.14 32.70
N THR A 390 26.27 6.67 33.17
CA THR A 390 27.56 6.91 32.50
C THR A 390 27.54 6.38 31.07
N THR A 391 27.03 5.17 30.88
CA THR A 391 27.00 4.52 29.56
C THR A 391 25.95 5.16 28.64
N GLY A 392 24.81 5.58 29.18
CA GLY A 392 23.77 6.30 28.44
C GLY A 392 24.26 7.64 27.90
N TRP A 393 25.00 8.41 28.70
CA TRP A 393 25.62 9.65 28.24
C TRP A 393 26.68 9.41 27.16
N GLN A 394 27.50 8.36 27.28
CA GLN A 394 28.44 8.00 26.22
C GLN A 394 27.72 7.64 24.91
N ALA A 395 26.58 6.95 24.98
CA ALA A 395 25.76 6.66 23.81
C ALA A 395 25.24 7.95 23.14
N TYR A 396 24.73 8.89 23.95
CA TYR A 396 24.21 10.17 23.48
C TYR A 396 25.29 11.02 22.80
N HIS A 397 26.44 11.22 23.45
CA HIS A 397 27.53 12.02 22.89
C HIS A 397 28.05 11.44 21.58
N MET A 398 28.22 10.12 21.52
CA MET A 398 28.72 9.46 20.31
C MET A 398 27.69 9.42 19.17
N TRP A 399 26.39 9.50 19.47
CA TRP A 399 25.35 9.75 18.47
C TRP A 399 25.40 11.20 17.96
N LYS A 400 25.50 12.18 18.88
CA LYS A 400 25.54 13.60 18.57
C LYS A 400 26.74 14.01 17.72
N GLU A 401 27.94 13.49 18.02
CA GLU A 401 29.18 13.81 17.31
C GLU A 401 29.19 13.34 15.85
N LYS A 402 28.42 12.29 15.51
CA LYS A 402 28.39 11.74 14.14
C LYS A 402 27.53 12.54 13.16
N GLN A 403 26.98 13.71 13.55
CA GLN A 403 26.02 14.51 12.76
C GLN A 403 24.88 13.65 12.15
N MET A 404 24.49 12.56 12.83
CA MET A 404 23.43 11.65 12.38
C MET A 404 22.05 12.23 12.72
N ILE A 405 21.73 13.39 12.13
CA ILE A 405 20.44 14.06 12.25
C ILE A 405 19.31 13.18 11.67
N ASP A 406 19.65 12.22 10.81
CA ASP A 406 18.72 11.25 10.20
C ASP A 406 18.12 10.22 11.19
N ASN A 407 18.64 10.12 12.43
CA ASN A 407 18.09 9.22 13.46
C ASN A 407 17.71 9.96 14.75
N PHE A 408 16.85 10.97 14.59
CA PHE A 408 16.23 11.73 15.69
C PHE A 408 15.60 10.81 16.75
N GLN A 409 14.97 9.71 16.31
CA GLN A 409 14.30 8.76 17.21
C GLN A 409 15.26 8.10 18.20
N PHE A 410 16.48 7.74 17.78
CA PHE A 410 17.49 7.20 18.69
C PHE A 410 17.85 8.20 19.78
N GLY A 411 18.08 9.48 19.42
CA GLY A 411 18.36 10.55 20.38
C GLY A 411 17.26 10.68 21.44
N CYS A 412 16.00 10.67 21.03
CA CYS A 412 14.84 10.68 21.94
C CYS A 412 14.85 9.48 22.90
N ASN A 413 15.16 8.28 22.40
CA ASN A 413 15.20 7.07 23.23
C ASN A 413 16.31 7.13 24.29
N VAL A 414 17.50 7.64 23.95
CA VAL A 414 18.58 7.81 24.93
C VAL A 414 18.22 8.85 25.99
N ILE A 415 17.60 9.98 25.59
CA ILE A 415 17.15 11.02 26.53
C ILE A 415 16.09 10.47 27.49
N ASN A 416 15.11 9.72 26.98
CA ASN A 416 14.08 9.09 27.81
C ASN A 416 14.69 8.10 28.81
N LEU A 417 15.66 7.27 28.35
CA LEU A 417 16.38 6.35 29.23
C LEU A 417 17.12 7.09 30.35
N LEU A 418 17.84 8.18 30.02
CA LEU A 418 18.53 9.01 31.01
C LEU A 418 17.56 9.64 32.00
N SER A 419 16.41 10.12 31.54
CA SER A 419 15.34 10.66 32.39
C SER A 419 14.83 9.62 33.40
N VAL A 420 14.61 8.38 32.96
CA VAL A 420 14.21 7.27 33.86
C VAL A 420 15.29 6.98 34.90
N ILE A 421 16.58 7.02 34.51
CA ILE A 421 17.69 6.81 35.43
C ILE A 421 17.76 7.94 36.46
N TYR A 422 17.64 9.21 36.04
CA TYR A 422 17.61 10.37 36.95
C TYR A 422 16.45 10.28 37.94
N GLN A 423 15.25 9.94 37.46
CA GLN A 423 14.07 9.74 38.31
C GLN A 423 14.29 8.64 39.36
N LYS A 424 14.96 7.54 39.00
CA LYS A 424 15.31 6.47 39.94
C LYS A 424 16.39 6.86 40.96
N GLN A 425 17.19 7.89 40.67
CA GLN A 425 18.23 8.40 41.57
C GLN A 425 17.75 9.58 42.43
N ASP A 426 16.44 9.88 42.46
CA ASP A 426 15.85 11.06 43.12
C ASP A 426 16.47 12.40 42.68
N ASN A 427 17.00 12.44 41.45
CA ASN A 427 17.54 13.65 40.82
C ASN A 427 16.53 14.17 39.79
N PHE A 428 16.21 15.47 39.84
CA PHE A 428 15.25 16.13 38.93
C PHE A 428 15.88 16.58 37.62
#